data_AF-A0A9Q4INC5-F1
#
_entry.id   AF-A0A9Q4INC5-F1
#
_cell.length_a   1.000
_cell.length_b   1.000
_cell.length_c   1.000
_cell.angle_alpha   90.00
_cell.angle_beta   90.00
_cell.angle_gamma   90.00
#
_symmetry.space_group_name_H-M   'P 1'
#
loop_
_entity.id
_entity.type
_entity.pdbx_description
1 polymer ?
#
loop_
_entity_poly.entity_id
_entity_poly.type
_entity_poly.pdbx_seq_one_letter_code
_entity_poly.pdbx_strand_id
1 'polypeptide(L)' 'MKEYQNSYAEQMAKYGLQRGIDGSEAKHVTTSQYYRALLIQSESVQANITQLLEQK' A
#
# COMPACT_ATOMS: atom_id res chain seq x y z
N MET A 1 17.80 -5.00 -11.24
CA MET A 1 16.86 -4.64 -10.15
C MET A 1 16.35 -5.85 -9.37
N LYS A 2 15.94 -6.94 -10.02
CA LYS A 2 15.43 -8.15 -9.33
C LYS A 2 16.44 -8.78 -8.36
N GLU A 3 17.70 -8.91 -8.78
CA GLU A 3 18.78 -9.49 -7.97
C GLU A 3 19.05 -8.70 -6.69
N TYR A 4 19.08 -7.36 -6.78
CA TYR A 4 19.24 -6.50 -5.60
C TYR A 4 18.11 -6.71 -4.58
N GLN A 5 16.86 -6.74 -5.04
CA GLN A 5 15.70 -6.99 -4.17
C GLN A 5 15.77 -8.37 -3.52
N ASN A 6 16.23 -9.40 -4.24
CA ASN A 6 16.41 -10.75 -3.71
C ASN A 6 17.49 -10.78 -2.62
N SER A 7 18.69 -10.29 -2.93
CA SER A 7 19.82 -10.30 -1.98
C SER A 7 19.57 -9.42 -0.75
N TYR A 8 18.88 -8.29 -0.92
CA TYR A 8 18.49 -7.45 0.21
C TYR A 8 17.49 -8.17 1.12
N ALA A 9 16.48 -8.84 0.54
CA ALA A 9 15.51 -9.61 1.32
C ALA A 9 16.18 -10.76 2.11
N GLU A 10 17.14 -11.48 1.51
CA GLU A 10 17.92 -12.51 2.21
C GLU A 10 18.66 -11.96 3.43
N GLN A 11 19.29 -10.79 3.30
CA GLN A 11 19.98 -10.13 4.41
C GLN A 11 19.03 -9.62 5.49
N MET A 12 17.82 -9.22 5.10
CA MET A 12 16.81 -8.68 6.01
C MET A 12 15.93 -9.75 6.68
N ALA A 13 16.01 -11.01 6.24
CA ALA A 13 15.26 -12.13 6.81
C ALA A 13 15.50 -12.30 8.33
N LYS A 14 16.72 -12.00 8.81
CA LYS A 14 17.06 -12.02 10.24
C LYS A 14 16.24 -11.03 11.10
N TYR A 15 15.66 -10.02 10.48
CA TYR A 15 14.79 -9.04 11.12
C TYR A 15 13.29 -9.34 10.89
N GLY A 16 12.96 -10.49 10.29
CA GLY A 16 11.58 -10.87 9.96
C GLY A 16 10.98 -10.13 8.76
N LEU A 17 11.78 -9.37 8.01
CA LEU A 17 11.32 -8.68 6.80
C LEU A 17 11.27 -9.64 5.60
N GLN A 18 10.26 -9.45 4.75
CA GLN A 18 10.03 -10.28 3.57
C GLN A 18 10.17 -9.46 2.29
N ARG A 19 10.50 -10.14 1.20
CA ARG A 19 10.57 -9.54 -0.14
C ARG A 19 9.18 -9.08 -0.59
N GLY A 20 9.13 -7.98 -1.33
CA GLY A 20 7.92 -7.60 -2.06
C GLY A 20 7.48 -8.65 -3.10
N ILE A 21 6.24 -8.51 -3.58
CA ILE A 21 5.64 -9.42 -4.57
C ILE A 21 6.45 -9.42 -5.87
N ASP A 22 6.78 -10.61 -6.39
CA ASP A 22 7.44 -10.72 -7.70
C ASP A 22 6.49 -10.31 -8.82
N GLY A 23 6.95 -9.46 -9.73
CA GLY A 23 6.10 -8.90 -10.78
C GLY A 23 5.11 -7.82 -10.30
N SER A 24 5.32 -7.21 -9.14
CA SER A 24 4.49 -6.08 -8.67
C SER A 24 4.45 -4.94 -9.69
N GLU A 25 3.23 -4.56 -10.09
CA GLU A 25 2.96 -3.41 -10.96
C GLU A 25 2.80 -2.11 -10.18
N ALA A 26 3.00 -2.14 -8.86
CA ALA A 26 2.92 -0.96 -8.01
C ALA A 26 3.94 0.09 -8.47
N LYS A 27 3.44 1.31 -8.73
CA LYS A 27 4.27 2.44 -9.16
C LYS A 27 4.72 3.25 -7.96
N HIS A 28 5.93 3.78 -8.04
CA HIS A 28 6.38 4.77 -7.08
C HIS A 28 5.45 5.99 -7.13
N VAL A 29 5.00 6.43 -5.95
CA VAL A 29 4.27 7.68 -5.74
C VAL A 29 5.02 8.50 -4.71
N THR A 30 4.92 9.81 -4.80
CA THR A 30 5.54 10.68 -3.80
C THR A 30 4.79 10.57 -2.47
N THR A 31 5.46 10.90 -1.36
CA THR A 31 4.85 10.91 -0.03
C THR A 31 3.60 11.79 0.04
N SER A 32 3.62 12.96 -0.61
CA SER A 32 2.44 13.85 -0.65
C SER A 32 1.28 13.27 -1.44
N GLN A 33 1.55 12.60 -2.57
CA GLN A 33 0.54 11.89 -3.34
C GLN A 33 -0.07 10.73 -2.55
N TYR A 34 0.76 9.96 -1.84
CA TYR A 34 0.31 8.87 -0.98
C TYR A 34 -0.67 9.36 0.10
N TYR A 35 -0.30 10.39 0.86
CA TYR A 35 -1.17 10.92 1.92
C TYR A 35 -2.46 11.53 1.36
N ARG A 36 -2.40 12.22 0.22
CA ARG A 36 -3.61 12.76 -0.42
C ARG A 36 -4.55 11.64 -0.86
N ALA A 37 -4.03 10.59 -1.48
CA ALA A 37 -4.84 9.45 -1.92
C ALA A 37 -5.48 8.73 -0.72
N LEU A 38 -4.72 8.54 0.37
CA LEU A 38 -5.20 7.91 1.59
C LEU A 38 -6.38 8.68 2.22
N LEU A 39 -6.28 10.01 2.31
CA LEU A 39 -7.36 10.86 2.83
C LEU A 39 -8.63 10.74 1.98
N ILE A 40 -8.51 10.87 0.66
CA ILE A 40 -9.64 10.76 -0.27
C ILE A 40 -10.30 9.38 -0.15
N GLN A 41 -9.51 8.30 -0.06
CA GLN A 41 -10.03 6.95 0.13
C GLN A 41 -10.81 6.83 1.44
N SER A 42 -10.30 7.40 2.53
CA SER A 42 -10.98 7.40 3.83
C SER A 42 -12.31 8.16 3.80
N GLU A 43 -12.35 9.32 3.16
CA GLU A 43 -13.58 10.12 3.00
C GLU A 43 -14.63 9.37 2.18
N SER A 44 -14.22 8.75 1.08
CA SER A 44 -15.11 7.94 0.24
C SER A 44 -15.69 6.75 1.00
N VAL A 45 -14.87 6.05 1.79
CA VAL A 45 -15.34 4.93 2.63
C VAL A 45 -16.34 5.41 3.67
N GLN A 46 -16.07 6.53 4.34
CA GLN A 46 -16.98 7.10 5.34
C GLN A 46 -18.32 7.50 4.71
N ALA A 47 -18.30 8.15 3.54
CA ALA A 47 -19.51 8.53 2.83
C ALA A 47 -20.35 7.30 2.44
N ASN A 48 -19.71 6.24 1.94
CA ASN A 48 -20.40 4.99 1.60
C ASN A 48 -21.05 4.34 2.84
N ILE A 49 -20.36 4.34 3.99
CA ILE A 49 -20.92 3.82 5.25
C ILE A 49 -22.15 4.62 5.66
N THR A 50 -22.06 5.96 5.63
CA THR A 50 -23.20 6.83 5.98
C THR A 50 -24.40 6.58 5.07
N GLN A 51 -24.19 6.50 3.76
CA GLN A 51 -25.26 6.19 2.80
C GLN A 51 -25.91 4.82 3.07
N LEU A 52 -25.11 3.80 3.39
CA LEU A 52 -25.64 2.47 3.73
C LEU A 52 -26.46 2.48 5.02
N LEU A 53 -26.09 3.30 6.01
CA LEU A 53 -26.84 3.46 7.24
C LEU A 53 -28.16 4.23 7.03
N GLU A 54 -28.19 5.21 6.13
CA GLU A 54 -29.39 5.99 5.78
C GLU A 54 -30.39 5.20 4.93
N GLN A 55 -29.94 4.17 4.20
CA GLN A 55 -30.79 3.28 3.39
C GLN A 55 -31.49 2.18 4.20
N LYS A 56 -31.28 2.12 5.52
CA LYS A 56 -31.86 1.12 6.42
C LYS A 56 -32.97 1.71 7.27
#